data_AF-X1TN92-F1
#
_entry.id   AF-X1TN92-F1
#
_cell.length_a   1.000
_cell.length_b   1.000
_cell.length_c   1.000
_cell.angle_alpha   90.00
_cell.angle_beta   90.00
_cell.angle_gamma   90.00
#
_symmetry.space_group_name_H-M   'P 1'
#
loop_
_entity.id
_entity.type
_entity.pdbx_description
1 polymer ?
#
loop_
_entity_poly.entity_id
_entity_poly.type
_entity_poly.pdbx_seq_one_letter_code
_entity_poly.pdbx_strand_id
1 'polypeptide(L)'
;MRNNPGGLLNQAVKICDEFLYEGLIVYTQGRNEGQQMQFSAHPNKKPHNYPIIILVNGGSASGSEIVAGALQDHNRAVILGTTTFGKGSVQTIIPLDDGAGLRLTTARYYTPRGTSIQATGIVPDVIVKEKRVHRKEEKRELNFIKEKDLEGHFEPEGAAKETTASEEEEEEEKDIPLARAIQLLKSWSILKEYESKKQPVTKQ
;
A
#
# COMPACT_ATOMS: atom_id res chain seq x y z
N MET A 1 2.91 -3.81 -6.62
CA MET A 1 1.46 -3.73 -6.37
C MET A 1 0.74 -2.72 -7.26
N ARG A 2 1.42 -1.97 -8.14
CA ARG A 2 0.78 -1.12 -9.15
C ARG A 2 -0.34 -1.84 -9.91
N ASN A 3 -1.45 -1.14 -10.11
CA ASN A 3 -2.66 -1.62 -10.80
C ASN A 3 -3.24 -2.94 -10.23
N ASN A 4 -2.96 -3.26 -8.97
CA ASN A 4 -3.56 -4.41 -8.30
C ASN A 4 -4.78 -3.96 -7.46
N PRO A 5 -6.02 -4.28 -7.88
CA PRO A 5 -7.25 -3.85 -7.20
C PRO A 5 -7.48 -4.55 -5.85
N GLY A 6 -6.56 -5.43 -5.46
CA GLY A 6 -6.58 -6.18 -4.22
C GLY A 6 -7.02 -7.62 -4.45
N GLY A 7 -7.76 -8.17 -3.49
CA GLY A 7 -8.15 -9.57 -3.51
C GLY A 7 -8.72 -9.98 -2.16
N LEU A 8 -8.54 -11.24 -1.81
CA LEU A 8 -9.01 -11.79 -0.55
C LEU A 8 -8.16 -11.27 0.62
N LEU A 9 -8.82 -10.81 1.69
CA LEU A 9 -8.18 -10.38 2.94
C LEU A 9 -7.17 -11.41 3.47
N ASN A 10 -7.58 -12.67 3.53
CA ASN A 10 -6.73 -13.75 4.03
C ASN A 10 -5.46 -13.96 3.19
N GLN A 11 -5.47 -13.61 1.91
CA GLN A 11 -4.27 -13.70 1.07
C GLN A 11 -3.33 -12.52 1.34
N ALA A 12 -3.87 -11.31 1.53
CA ALA A 12 -3.08 -10.16 1.96
C ALA A 12 -2.41 -10.43 3.33
N VAL A 13 -3.16 -10.98 4.28
CA VAL A 13 -2.63 -11.37 5.61
C VAL A 13 -1.50 -12.38 5.46
N LYS A 14 -1.67 -13.45 4.68
CA LYS A 14 -0.62 -14.46 4.45
C LYS A 14 0.64 -13.88 3.81
N ILE A 15 0.49 -12.93 2.88
CA ILE A 15 1.64 -12.25 2.29
C ILE A 15 2.39 -11.46 3.36
N CYS A 16 1.69 -10.69 4.21
CA CYS A 16 2.33 -9.96 5.30
C CYS A 16 3.01 -10.88 6.32
N ASP A 17 2.35 -11.99 6.67
CA ASP A 17 2.82 -13.01 7.60
C ASP A 17 4.14 -13.67 7.13
N GLU A 18 4.36 -13.76 5.82
CA GLU A 18 5.63 -14.26 5.29
C GLU A 18 6.80 -13.30 5.55
N PHE A 19 6.55 -11.98 5.53
CA PHE A 19 7.59 -10.95 5.63
C PHE A 19 7.76 -10.33 7.02
N LEU A 20 6.80 -10.56 7.93
CA LEU A 20 6.79 -10.07 9.30
C LEU A 20 7.00 -11.24 10.27
N TYR A 21 7.80 -11.02 11.31
CA TYR A 21 8.01 -12.06 12.32
C TYR A 21 6.89 -12.08 13.37
N GLU A 22 6.39 -10.90 13.74
CA GLU A 22 5.34 -10.71 14.73
C GLU A 22 4.64 -9.36 14.52
N GLY A 23 3.56 -9.15 15.28
CA GLY A 23 2.84 -7.89 15.33
C GLY A 23 1.58 -7.84 14.48
N LEU A 24 0.77 -6.81 14.69
CA LEU A 24 -0.52 -6.63 14.01
C LEU A 24 -0.28 -6.37 12.52
N ILE A 25 -1.03 -7.02 11.64
CA ILE A 25 -1.01 -6.80 10.18
C ILE A 25 -2.12 -5.82 9.79
N VAL A 26 -3.34 -6.13 10.21
CA VAL A 26 -4.53 -5.35 9.89
C VAL A 26 -5.60 -5.64 10.92
N TYR A 27 -6.43 -4.65 11.20
CA TYR A 27 -7.65 -4.86 11.97
C TYR A 27 -8.85 -4.19 11.33
N THR A 28 -10.03 -4.68 11.67
CA THR A 28 -11.30 -4.11 11.23
C THR A 28 -12.04 -3.47 12.39
N GLN A 29 -12.72 -2.35 12.12
CA GLN A 29 -13.70 -1.80 13.06
C GLN A 29 -15.03 -1.60 12.32
N GLY A 30 -16.05 -2.27 12.82
CA GLY A 30 -17.45 -2.11 12.40
C GLY A 30 -18.31 -1.60 13.54
N ARG A 31 -19.63 -1.57 13.32
CA ARG A 31 -20.60 -1.08 14.31
C ARG A 31 -20.82 -2.06 15.46
N ASN A 32 -20.64 -3.35 15.20
CA ASN A 32 -20.87 -4.43 16.17
C ASN A 32 -19.55 -5.13 16.52
N GLU A 33 -19.48 -5.75 17.70
CA GLU A 33 -18.28 -6.48 18.15
C GLU A 33 -17.87 -7.60 17.19
N GLY A 34 -18.83 -8.33 16.61
CA GLY A 34 -18.57 -9.39 15.62
C GLY A 34 -17.97 -8.90 14.29
N GLN A 35 -17.86 -7.59 14.09
CA GLN A 35 -17.23 -6.97 12.92
C GLN A 35 -15.82 -6.44 13.23
N GLN A 36 -15.37 -6.61 14.49
CA GLN A 36 -14.01 -6.32 14.90
C GLN A 36 -13.17 -7.60 14.79
N MET A 37 -12.22 -7.59 13.87
CA MET A 37 -11.27 -8.67 13.67
C MET A 37 -9.87 -8.10 13.72
N GLN A 38 -8.93 -8.87 14.24
CA GLN A 38 -7.51 -8.53 14.23
C GLN A 38 -6.73 -9.69 13.60
N PHE A 39 -5.79 -9.36 12.74
CA PHE A 39 -4.92 -10.33 12.08
C PHE A 39 -3.49 -9.95 12.38
N SER A 40 -2.72 -10.87 12.95
CA SER A 40 -1.34 -10.66 13.35
C SER A 40 -0.41 -11.65 12.67
N ALA A 41 0.85 -11.26 12.51
CA ALA A 41 1.90 -12.13 12.01
C ALA A 41 2.32 -13.15 13.08
N HIS A 42 2.76 -14.31 12.62
CA HIS A 42 3.21 -15.42 13.44
C HIS A 42 4.70 -15.69 13.16
N PRO A 43 5.45 -16.16 14.17
CA PRO A 43 6.86 -16.48 14.01
C PRO A 43 7.13 -17.46 12.85
N ASN A 44 7.72 -16.96 11.76
CA ASN A 44 8.18 -17.78 10.66
C ASN A 44 9.56 -18.38 10.98
N LYS A 45 9.81 -19.62 10.52
CA LYS A 45 11.07 -20.36 10.74
C LYS A 45 12.26 -19.76 9.98
N LYS A 46 12.03 -18.87 9.00
CA LYS A 46 13.08 -18.23 8.19
C LYS A 46 12.81 -16.73 7.98
N PRO A 47 13.55 -15.83 8.63
CA PRO A 47 13.39 -14.40 8.41
C PRO A 47 13.96 -13.98 7.05
N HIS A 48 13.22 -13.13 6.33
CA HIS A 48 13.71 -12.46 5.12
C HIS A 48 14.46 -11.20 5.51
N ASN A 49 15.80 -11.19 5.38
CA ASN A 49 16.64 -10.08 5.82
C ASN A 49 17.10 -9.14 4.70
N TYR A 50 16.52 -9.26 3.51
CA TYR A 50 16.81 -8.38 2.38
C TYR A 50 15.87 -7.15 2.38
N PRO A 51 16.35 -6.00 1.85
CA PRO A 51 15.53 -4.81 1.70
C PRO A 51 14.38 -5.06 0.72
N ILE A 52 13.22 -4.46 1.00
CA ILE A 52 12.03 -4.57 0.16
C ILE A 52 11.55 -3.18 -0.22
N ILE A 53 11.26 -2.98 -1.50
CA ILE A 53 10.54 -1.82 -2.01
C ILE A 53 9.25 -2.31 -2.68
N ILE A 54 8.13 -1.70 -2.34
CA ILE A 54 6.82 -2.01 -2.92
C ILE A 54 6.39 -0.86 -3.82
N LEU A 55 6.22 -1.16 -5.11
CA LEU A 55 5.70 -0.21 -6.09
C LEU A 55 4.17 -0.13 -6.01
N VAL A 56 3.62 1.06 -5.80
CA VAL A 56 2.18 1.33 -5.72
C VAL A 56 1.76 2.49 -6.62
N ASN A 57 0.49 2.54 -6.97
CA ASN A 57 -0.12 3.67 -7.68
C ASN A 57 -1.62 3.76 -7.38
N GLY A 58 -2.32 4.73 -7.97
CA GLY A 58 -3.77 4.91 -7.80
C GLY A 58 -4.65 3.72 -8.22
N GLY A 59 -4.12 2.75 -8.98
CA GLY A 59 -4.81 1.48 -9.27
C GLY A 59 -4.59 0.40 -8.22
N SER A 60 -3.83 0.68 -7.16
CA SER A 60 -3.59 -0.24 -6.04
C SER A 60 -4.70 -0.06 -5.01
N ALA A 61 -5.45 -1.12 -4.68
CA ALA A 61 -6.61 -1.02 -3.78
C ALA A 61 -6.75 -2.22 -2.83
N SER A 62 -7.54 -2.07 -1.76
CA SER A 62 -8.01 -3.14 -0.88
C SER A 62 -6.86 -4.01 -0.33
N GLY A 63 -6.83 -5.32 -0.59
CA GLY A 63 -5.76 -6.22 -0.14
C GLY A 63 -4.34 -5.73 -0.47
N SER A 64 -4.15 -5.03 -1.59
CA SER A 64 -2.85 -4.43 -1.95
C SER A 64 -2.45 -3.31 -0.98
N GLU A 65 -3.43 -2.53 -0.52
CA GLU A 65 -3.25 -1.45 0.45
C GLU A 65 -2.97 -2.01 1.85
N ILE A 66 -3.59 -3.13 2.20
CA ILE A 66 -3.27 -3.86 3.45
C ILE A 66 -1.80 -4.30 3.45
N VAL A 67 -1.32 -4.90 2.36
CA VAL A 67 0.09 -5.34 2.26
C VAL A 67 1.05 -4.15 2.32
N ALA A 68 0.77 -3.08 1.57
CA ALA A 68 1.60 -1.89 1.56
C ALA A 68 1.62 -1.22 2.96
N GLY A 69 0.44 -0.97 3.54
CA GLY A 69 0.32 -0.30 4.83
C GLY A 69 0.91 -1.10 5.99
N ALA A 70 0.68 -2.42 6.05
CA ALA A 70 1.23 -3.26 7.12
C ALA A 70 2.77 -3.28 7.06
N LEU A 71 3.35 -3.53 5.88
CA LEU A 71 4.80 -3.59 5.75
C LEU A 71 5.48 -2.22 5.92
N GLN A 72 4.79 -1.13 5.57
CA GLN A 72 5.24 0.24 5.83
C GLN A 72 5.24 0.55 7.34
N ASP A 73 4.14 0.25 8.04
CA ASP A 73 3.98 0.57 9.47
C ASP A 73 4.99 -0.17 10.35
N HIS A 74 5.37 -1.38 9.94
CA HIS A 74 6.43 -2.18 10.56
C HIS A 74 7.85 -1.78 10.13
N ASN A 75 8.00 -0.76 9.30
CA ASN A 75 9.27 -0.37 8.67
C ASN A 75 9.97 -1.55 7.95
N ARG A 76 9.19 -2.53 7.47
CA ARG A 76 9.70 -3.73 6.80
C ARG A 76 9.95 -3.48 5.31
N ALA A 77 9.16 -2.61 4.69
CA ALA A 77 9.32 -2.25 3.29
C ALA A 77 9.18 -0.74 3.09
N VAL A 78 9.86 -0.21 2.07
CA VAL A 78 9.68 1.16 1.59
C VAL A 78 8.61 1.15 0.49
N ILE A 79 7.62 2.03 0.61
CA ILE A 79 6.56 2.21 -0.38
C ILE A 79 6.96 3.30 -1.35
N LEU A 80 6.92 2.99 -2.66
CA LEU A 80 7.34 3.91 -3.71
C LEU A 80 6.27 4.02 -4.80
N GLY A 81 5.97 5.25 -5.22
CA GLY A 81 5.05 5.52 -6.33
C GLY A 81 4.07 6.66 -6.03
N THR A 82 2.78 6.45 -6.28
CA THR A 82 1.72 7.43 -5.98
C THR A 82 0.73 6.90 -4.96
N THR A 83 0.02 7.80 -4.27
CA THR A 83 -1.02 7.41 -3.29
C THR A 83 -1.99 6.42 -3.91
N THR A 84 -2.30 5.38 -3.14
CA THR A 84 -3.20 4.29 -3.56
C THR A 84 -4.66 4.74 -3.62
N PHE A 85 -5.54 3.84 -4.02
CA PHE A 85 -6.94 4.16 -4.32
C PHE A 85 -7.76 4.65 -3.11
N GLY A 86 -7.53 4.09 -1.93
CA GLY A 86 -8.26 4.39 -0.70
C GLY A 86 -9.45 3.48 -0.41
N LYS A 87 -9.41 2.21 -0.83
CA LYS A 87 -10.50 1.25 -0.56
C LYS A 87 -10.22 0.49 0.73
N GLY A 88 -10.63 1.07 1.85
CA GLY A 88 -10.51 0.50 3.18
C GLY A 88 -11.76 -0.17 3.72
N SER A 89 -12.72 -0.60 2.90
CA SER A 89 -14.00 -1.14 3.39
C SER A 89 -14.09 -2.67 3.31
N VAL A 90 -14.68 -3.27 4.36
CA VAL A 90 -15.05 -4.68 4.43
C VAL A 90 -16.47 -4.84 3.91
N GLN A 91 -16.66 -5.74 2.95
CA GLN A 91 -17.99 -6.05 2.42
C GLN A 91 -18.35 -7.48 2.77
N THR A 92 -19.46 -7.65 3.49
CA THR A 92 -20.05 -8.93 3.86
C THR A 92 -21.18 -9.28 2.91
N ILE A 93 -21.27 -10.55 2.49
CA ILE A 93 -22.41 -11.06 1.73
C ILE A 93 -23.40 -11.65 2.73
N ILE A 94 -24.59 -11.08 2.81
CA ILE A 94 -25.70 -11.55 3.64
C ILE A 94 -26.64 -12.33 2.73
N PRO A 95 -26.77 -13.66 2.88
CA PRO A 95 -27.71 -14.45 2.10
C PRO A 95 -29.15 -14.07 2.47
N LEU A 96 -30.04 -14.07 1.47
CA LEU A 96 -31.48 -13.83 1.61
C LEU A 96 -32.24 -15.14 1.39
N ASP A 97 -33.46 -15.23 1.95
CA ASP A 97 -34.26 -16.46 1.96
C ASP A 97 -34.67 -16.94 0.56
N ASP A 98 -34.66 -16.05 -0.43
CA ASP A 98 -34.95 -16.33 -1.84
C ASP A 98 -33.72 -16.80 -2.65
N GLY A 99 -32.57 -16.96 -1.99
CA GLY A 99 -31.30 -17.35 -2.62
C GLY A 99 -30.49 -16.19 -3.18
N ALA A 100 -30.98 -14.94 -3.09
CA ALA A 100 -30.18 -13.75 -3.39
C ALA A 100 -29.15 -13.46 -2.28
N GLY A 101 -28.23 -12.54 -2.54
CA GLY A 101 -27.21 -12.12 -1.59
C GLY A 101 -27.04 -10.61 -1.57
N LEU A 102 -27.12 -10.00 -0.40
CA LEU A 102 -26.86 -8.58 -0.19
C LEU A 102 -25.38 -8.37 0.15
N ARG A 103 -24.66 -7.63 -0.70
CA ARG A 103 -23.28 -7.22 -0.41
C ARG A 103 -23.28 -5.87 0.31
N LEU A 104 -23.01 -5.89 1.62
CA LEU A 104 -23.08 -4.70 2.46
C LEU A 104 -21.71 -4.36 3.05
N THR A 105 -21.36 -3.07 3.04
CA THR A 105 -20.19 -2.58 3.76
C THR A 105 -20.46 -2.58 5.26
N THR A 106 -19.69 -3.36 6.01
CA THR A 106 -19.95 -3.62 7.44
C THR A 106 -18.87 -3.07 8.36
N ALA A 107 -17.65 -2.88 7.85
CA ALA A 107 -16.51 -2.41 8.64
C ALA A 107 -15.48 -1.68 7.77
N ARG A 108 -14.49 -1.08 8.44
CA ARG A 108 -13.33 -0.43 7.83
C ARG A 108 -12.04 -1.14 8.26
N TYR A 109 -11.05 -1.19 7.36
CA TYR A 109 -9.69 -1.66 7.61
C TYR A 109 -8.82 -0.52 8.12
N TYR A 110 -7.99 -0.87 9.08
CA TYR A 110 -6.98 0.01 9.66
C TYR A 110 -5.62 -0.67 9.62
N THR A 111 -4.58 0.12 9.36
CA THR A 111 -3.19 -0.32 9.42
C THR A 111 -2.73 -0.46 10.88
N PRO A 112 -1.60 -1.12 11.17
CA PRO A 112 -1.12 -1.33 12.54
C PRO A 112 -0.95 -0.06 13.38
N ARG A 113 -0.62 1.09 12.76
CA ARG A 113 -0.53 2.39 13.43
C ARG A 113 -1.88 3.10 13.62
N GLY A 114 -2.97 2.49 13.17
CA GLY A 114 -4.32 3.01 13.29
C GLY A 114 -4.76 3.93 12.15
N THR A 115 -4.01 3.98 11.05
CA THR A 115 -4.40 4.75 9.86
C THR A 115 -5.58 4.08 9.17
N SER A 116 -6.66 4.84 8.95
CA SER A 116 -7.78 4.39 8.10
C SER A 116 -7.35 4.39 6.64
N ILE A 117 -7.49 3.26 5.96
CA ILE A 117 -7.22 3.16 4.52
C ILE A 117 -8.32 3.85 3.70
N GLN A 118 -9.55 3.88 4.23
CA GLN A 118 -10.72 4.42 3.53
C GLN A 118 -10.53 5.91 3.20
N ALA A 119 -10.81 6.30 1.95
CA ALA A 119 -10.71 7.66 1.40
C ALA A 119 -9.32 8.32 1.42
N THR A 120 -8.37 7.74 2.16
CA THR A 120 -7.00 8.26 2.31
C THR A 120 -6.01 7.50 1.44
N GLY A 121 -6.15 6.17 1.38
CA GLY A 121 -5.15 5.27 0.81
C GLY A 121 -3.87 5.20 1.64
N ILE A 122 -2.86 4.53 1.08
CA ILE A 122 -1.51 4.44 1.60
C ILE A 122 -0.67 5.49 0.88
N VAL A 123 -0.09 6.40 1.68
CA VAL A 123 0.84 7.42 1.19
C VAL A 123 2.24 6.80 1.05
N PRO A 124 2.86 6.83 -0.14
CA PRO A 124 4.20 6.29 -0.32
C PRO A 124 5.26 7.05 0.49
N ASP A 125 6.28 6.33 0.98
CA ASP A 125 7.47 6.93 1.59
C ASP A 125 8.28 7.75 0.57
N VAL A 126 8.31 7.27 -0.69
CA VAL A 126 8.98 7.93 -1.81
C VAL A 126 7.98 8.17 -2.93
N ILE A 127 7.57 9.43 -3.10
CA ILE A 127 6.61 9.80 -4.14
C ILE A 127 7.33 9.87 -5.50
N VAL A 128 6.82 9.11 -6.47
CA VAL A 128 7.26 9.10 -7.86
C VAL A 128 6.04 9.11 -8.77
N LYS A 129 5.88 10.18 -9.54
CA LYS A 129 4.79 10.27 -10.53
C LYS A 129 5.12 9.42 -11.75
N GLU A 130 4.17 8.62 -12.23
CA GLU A 130 4.29 7.92 -13.51
C GLU A 130 4.09 8.92 -14.66
N LYS A 131 5.06 9.00 -15.59
CA LYS A 131 4.83 9.66 -16.89
C LYS A 131 3.95 8.73 -17.73
N ARG A 132 2.83 9.25 -18.25
CA ARG A 132 1.87 8.48 -19.04
C ARG A 132 2.42 8.22 -20.44
N VAL A 133 2.36 6.97 -20.90
CA VAL A 133 2.51 6.64 -22.33
C VAL A 133 1.29 7.21 -23.05
N HIS A 134 1.46 8.35 -23.73
CA HIS A 134 0.43 8.89 -24.62
C HIS A 134 0.26 7.94 -25.82
N ARG A 135 -0.68 6.98 -25.74
CA ARG A 135 -1.29 6.45 -26.95
C ARG A 135 -2.14 7.60 -27.53
N LYS A 136 -1.76 8.09 -28.71
CA LYS A 136 -2.18 9.36 -29.33
C LYS A 136 -3.68 9.59 -29.57
N GLU A 137 -4.56 8.71 -29.14
CA GLU A 137 -6.00 8.82 -29.40
C GLU A 137 -6.77 8.52 -28.11
N GLU A 138 -7.07 9.60 -27.37
CA GLU A 138 -8.23 9.84 -26.51
C GLU A 138 -7.84 10.88 -25.43
N LYS A 139 -8.07 12.16 -25.72
CA LYS A 139 -8.11 13.25 -24.74
C LYS A 139 -9.37 13.10 -23.86
N ARG A 140 -9.45 12.01 -23.10
CA ARG A 140 -10.13 12.04 -21.81
C ARG A 140 -9.01 12.10 -20.80
N GLU A 141 -8.91 13.21 -20.07
CA GLU A 141 -8.20 13.23 -18.80
C GLU A 141 -8.84 12.16 -17.91
N LEU A 142 -8.36 10.92 -18.03
CA LEU A 142 -8.67 9.84 -17.09
C LEU A 142 -7.90 10.19 -15.82
N ASN A 143 -8.38 11.20 -15.10
CA ASN A 143 -8.09 11.31 -13.67
C ASN A 143 -8.49 9.96 -13.10
N PHE A 144 -7.54 9.25 -12.50
CA PHE A 144 -7.87 8.02 -11.80
C PHE A 144 -8.91 8.41 -10.76
N ILE A 145 -10.14 7.96 -10.95
CA ILE A 145 -11.23 8.16 -10.00
C ILE A 145 -10.74 7.49 -8.72
N LYS A 146 -10.48 8.28 -7.66
CA LYS A 146 -10.12 7.76 -6.34
C LYS A 146 -11.40 7.40 -5.58
N GLU A 147 -11.28 6.72 -4.45
CA GLU A 147 -12.47 6.43 -3.63
C GLU A 147 -13.21 7.71 -3.24
N LYS A 148 -12.48 8.77 -2.86
CA LYS A 148 -13.03 10.11 -2.57
C LYS A 148 -13.74 10.81 -3.75
N ASP A 149 -13.50 10.36 -4.98
CA ASP A 149 -14.08 10.96 -6.18
C ASP A 149 -15.37 10.24 -6.63
N LEU A 150 -15.75 9.15 -5.95
CA LEU A 150 -16.96 8.37 -6.26
C LEU A 150 -18.22 8.98 -5.60
N GLU A 151 -19.36 8.90 -6.29
CA GLU A 151 -20.66 9.22 -5.69
C GLU A 151 -20.94 8.28 -4.51
N GLY A 152 -21.24 8.85 -3.34
CA GLY A 152 -21.49 8.10 -2.10
C GLY A 152 -20.24 7.65 -1.33
N HIS A 153 -19.08 8.24 -1.62
CA HIS A 153 -17.85 8.01 -0.85
C HIS A 153 -17.96 8.46 0.62
N PHE A 154 -17.05 7.99 1.47
CA PHE A 154 -17.00 8.41 2.88
C PHE A 154 -16.04 9.59 3.08
N GLU A 155 -16.47 10.58 3.88
CA GLU A 155 -15.60 11.69 4.28
C GLU A 155 -14.46 11.20 5.21
N PRO A 156 -13.21 11.67 5.01
CA PRO A 156 -12.07 11.30 5.85
C PRO A 156 -12.10 12.00 7.22
N GLU A 157 -11.70 11.29 8.28
CA GLU A 157 -11.42 11.89 9.59
C GLU A 157 -9.93 12.26 9.70
N GLY A 158 -9.64 13.57 9.78
CA GLY A 158 -8.29 14.12 10.08
C GLY A 158 -7.29 14.12 8.91
N ALA A 159 -7.48 14.98 7.91
CA ALA A 159 -6.61 15.06 6.73
C ALA A 159 -5.48 16.11 6.84
N ALA A 160 -4.25 15.70 6.54
CA ALA A 160 -3.12 16.57 6.23
C ALA A 160 -3.17 17.02 4.75
N LYS A 161 -2.83 18.28 4.47
CA LYS A 161 -2.95 18.94 3.15
C LYS A 161 -2.01 18.34 2.10
N GLU A 162 -2.56 18.01 0.92
CA GLU A 162 -1.81 17.70 -0.32
C GLU A 162 -1.13 18.96 -0.87
N THR A 163 0.17 18.89 -1.16
CA THR A 163 0.93 19.91 -1.89
C THR A 163 1.03 19.54 -3.37
N THR A 164 0.58 20.44 -4.25
CA THR A 164 0.76 20.39 -5.70
C THR A 164 2.08 21.06 -6.11
N ALA A 165 2.82 20.44 -7.03
CA ALA A 165 3.98 21.05 -7.69
C ALA A 165 4.13 20.57 -9.15
N SER A 166 4.68 21.50 -9.92
CA SER A 166 4.61 21.77 -11.36
C SER A 166 5.36 20.81 -12.30
N GLU A 167 5.08 21.01 -13.59
CA GLU A 167 5.49 20.25 -14.77
C GLU A 167 6.91 20.61 -15.22
N GLU A 168 7.72 19.59 -15.55
CA GLU A 168 8.94 19.71 -16.36
C GLU A 168 9.14 18.47 -17.27
N GLU A 169 9.93 18.70 -18.32
CA GLU A 169 9.88 18.16 -19.68
C GLU A 169 10.28 16.69 -19.90
N GLU A 170 10.04 16.24 -21.13
CA GLU A 170 10.09 14.89 -21.69
C GLU A 170 11.51 14.30 -21.76
N GLU A 171 11.67 13.08 -21.21
CA GLU A 171 12.82 12.21 -21.47
C GLU A 171 12.31 10.76 -21.56
N GLU A 172 12.92 9.98 -22.45
CA GLU A 172 12.52 8.67 -22.96
C GLU A 172 11.91 7.69 -21.95
N GLU A 173 10.73 7.17 -22.33
CA GLU A 173 10.05 5.88 -22.11
C GLU A 173 10.71 4.78 -21.22
N LYS A 174 11.26 5.14 -20.06
CA LYS A 174 11.69 4.20 -19.01
C LYS A 174 10.67 4.19 -17.88
N ASP A 175 10.41 3.02 -17.31
CA ASP A 175 9.58 2.87 -16.10
C ASP A 175 10.25 3.59 -14.92
N ILE A 176 9.92 4.87 -14.74
CA ILE A 176 10.55 5.76 -13.76
C ILE A 176 10.43 5.19 -12.33
N PRO A 177 9.24 4.74 -11.84
CA PRO A 177 9.13 4.11 -10.53
C PRO A 177 10.06 2.91 -10.35
N LEU A 178 10.13 2.02 -11.34
CA LEU A 178 11.00 0.84 -11.27
C LEU A 178 12.48 1.23 -11.27
N ALA A 179 12.89 2.13 -12.17
CA ALA A 179 14.26 2.62 -12.24
C ALA A 179 14.68 3.28 -10.91
N ARG A 180 13.80 4.08 -10.31
CA ARG A 180 14.03 4.73 -9.02
C ARG A 180 14.16 3.72 -7.89
N ALA A 181 13.30 2.70 -7.84
CA ALA A 181 13.40 1.62 -6.85
C ALA A 181 14.73 0.87 -6.96
N ILE A 182 15.16 0.52 -8.17
CA ILE A 182 16.45 -0.13 -8.41
C ILE A 182 17.60 0.77 -7.95
N GLN A 183 17.55 2.07 -8.25
CA GLN A 183 18.55 3.03 -7.81
C GLN A 183 18.65 3.08 -6.28
N LEU A 184 17.53 3.14 -5.56
CA LEU A 184 17.50 3.15 -4.09
C LEU A 184 18.12 1.88 -3.50
N LEU A 185 17.79 0.71 -4.05
CA LEU A 185 18.37 -0.56 -3.60
C LEU A 185 19.88 -0.63 -3.84
N LYS A 186 20.36 -0.15 -5.00
CA LYS A 186 21.80 -0.07 -5.30
C LYS A 186 22.51 0.88 -4.34
N SER A 187 21.95 2.07 -4.12
CA SER A 187 22.49 3.06 -3.18
C SER A 187 22.56 2.50 -1.76
N TRP A 188 21.51 1.81 -1.30
CA TRP A 188 21.51 1.14 0.00
C TRP A 188 22.62 0.09 0.10
N SER A 189 22.82 -0.72 -0.94
CA SER A 189 23.88 -1.74 -0.96
C SER A 189 25.27 -1.11 -0.82
N ILE A 190 25.55 -0.05 -1.60
CA ILE A 190 26.83 0.66 -1.58
C ILE A 190 27.08 1.30 -0.21
N LEU A 191 26.09 1.97 0.36
CA LEU A 191 26.22 2.61 1.67
C LEU A 191 26.44 1.58 2.78
N LYS A 192 25.73 0.44 2.74
CA LYS A 192 25.92 -0.66 3.68
C LYS A 192 27.34 -1.25 3.60
N GLU A 193 27.89 -1.39 2.40
CA GLU A 193 29.29 -1.81 2.20
C GLU A 193 30.29 -0.76 2.71
N TYR A 194 29.96 0.53 2.58
CA TYR A 194 30.83 1.60 3.06
C TYR A 194 30.82 1.70 4.60
N GLU A 195 29.67 1.50 5.24
CA GLU A 195 29.54 1.39 6.69
C GLU A 195 30.29 0.19 7.26
N SER A 196 30.20 -0.97 6.61
CA SER A 196 30.95 -2.16 7.06
C SER A 196 32.47 -1.98 6.95
N LYS A 197 32.96 -1.22 5.96
CA LYS A 197 34.38 -0.85 5.82
C LYS A 197 34.84 0.22 6.81
N LYS A 198 33.94 1.04 7.34
CA LYS A 198 34.24 2.09 8.35
C LYS A 198 34.35 1.57 9.77
N GLN A 199 33.85 0.37 10.07
CA GLN A 199 34.06 -0.22 11.40
C GLN A 199 35.56 -0.49 11.60
N PRO A 200 36.20 0.10 12.62
CA PRO A 200 37.64 -0.04 12.81
C PRO A 200 37.96 -1.49 13.17
N VAL A 201 39.01 -2.01 12.54
CA VAL A 201 39.80 -3.16 13.00
C VAL A 201 40.07 -2.95 14.49
N THR A 202 39.26 -3.55 15.35
CA THR A 202 39.49 -3.53 16.79
C THR A 202 39.42 -4.96 17.28
N LYS A 203 40.58 -5.41 17.79
CA LYS A 203 40.93 -6.72 18.39
C LYS A 203 41.35 -7.76 17.34
N GLN A 204 42.55 -8.33 17.38
CA GLN A 204 43.55 -8.48 18.45
C GLN A 204 44.95 -8.09 17.98
#